data_AF-A0A6G0V0P0-F1
#
_entry.id   AF-A0A6G0V0P0-F1
#
_cell.length_a   1.000
_cell.length_b   1.000
_cell.length_c   1.000
_cell.angle_alpha   90.00
_cell.angle_beta   90.00
_cell.angle_gamma   90.00
#
_symmetry.space_group_name_H-M   'P 1'
#
loop_
_entity.id
_entity.type
_entity.pdbx_description
1 polymer ?
#
loop_
_entity_poly.entity_id
_entity_poly.type
_entity_poly.pdbx_seq_one_letter_code
_entity_poly.pdbx_strand_id
1 'polypeptide(L)'
;MKFLGFLFALIHSAFCFQGLPEVNFSLIHDDIILSPKQIQMRKYNGIKDATIKERWNNRWENNIVPYQLSNKYTSHEKMIIEDALKTISEVSCFRFPKRTTEKNYLDIDKRDGCYSYVGKVGGRQLLSLSRGCIYGFIIIHEVLHVLGLEHEHQRPDRDEFIKIIYSNVEPDKMSNFGKIPEDDVYYKEHPYDYRSIMHYDGSAFGKTDPKTGRKMVTMIPLQSGIELHDNYELTDLDIRKINDLGKCKMNNRKETTNSSCVDHSQNCSKFKSDGLCDSPKYKSLMQKQCAQSCGYCRNKALRNPSCHDKVVECPAFVANGFCDSKSYDSSILCPKSCGLCN
;
A
#
# COMPACT_ATOMS: atom_id res chain seq x y z
N MET A 1 -27.98 29.92 68.07
CA MET A 1 -27.24 28.64 68.14
C MET A 1 -27.77 27.70 67.05
N LYS A 2 -26.87 27.24 66.15
CA LYS A 2 -26.86 26.02 65.30
C LYS A 2 -28.16 25.58 64.57
N PHE A 3 -28.29 25.61 63.23
CA PHE A 3 -27.72 24.77 62.13
C PHE A 3 -28.44 23.42 61.83
N LEU A 4 -28.57 23.15 60.50
CA LEU A 4 -29.04 21.96 59.72
C LEU A 4 -30.55 21.71 59.64
N GLY A 5 -31.18 21.39 58.49
CA GLY A 5 -30.81 21.09 57.09
C GLY A 5 -32.15 20.91 56.32
N PHE A 6 -32.33 21.21 55.03
CA PHE A 6 -31.82 20.51 53.86
C PHE A 6 -32.10 21.38 52.61
N LEU A 7 -31.13 21.45 51.70
CA LEU A 7 -31.25 22.00 50.35
C LEU A 7 -32.07 21.06 49.44
N PHE A 8 -32.99 21.61 48.66
CA PHE A 8 -33.27 21.14 47.30
C PHE A 8 -33.40 22.35 46.39
N ALA A 9 -32.46 22.49 45.46
CA ALA A 9 -32.43 23.56 44.48
C ALA A 9 -32.21 22.98 43.07
N LEU A 10 -32.87 23.64 42.11
CA LEU A 10 -32.49 23.81 40.70
C LEU A 10 -32.92 22.73 39.69
N ILE A 11 -33.98 23.06 38.97
CA ILE A 11 -34.17 22.69 37.56
C ILE A 11 -33.29 23.63 36.74
N HIS A 12 -32.21 23.11 36.15
CA HIS A 12 -31.44 23.78 35.10
C HIS A 12 -31.69 23.07 33.77
N SER A 13 -32.25 23.81 32.82
CA SER A 13 -32.19 23.49 31.40
C SER A 13 -30.75 23.64 30.92
N ALA A 14 -30.08 22.50 30.70
CA ALA A 14 -28.82 22.45 29.99
C ALA A 14 -28.98 21.54 28.78
N PHE A 15 -29.09 22.15 27.60
CA PHE A 15 -28.72 21.51 26.34
C PHE A 15 -27.26 21.10 26.47
N CYS A 16 -27.02 19.81 26.76
CA CYS A 16 -25.70 19.22 26.64
C CYS A 16 -25.68 18.44 25.32
N PHE A 17 -25.05 19.03 24.30
CA PHE A 17 -24.39 18.29 23.24
C PHE A 17 -23.34 17.41 23.93
N GLN A 18 -23.75 16.23 24.41
CA GLN A 18 -22.81 15.20 24.79
C GLN A 18 -22.18 14.71 23.50
N GLY A 19 -20.93 15.12 23.30
CA GLY A 19 -20.07 14.60 22.26
C GLY A 19 -20.17 13.09 22.25
N LEU A 20 -20.29 12.53 21.04
CA LEU A 20 -20.13 11.11 20.82
C LEU A 20 -18.83 10.68 21.54
N PRO A 21 -18.86 9.63 22.39
CA PRO A 21 -17.66 9.17 23.05
C PRO A 21 -16.61 8.89 21.98
N GLU A 22 -15.41 9.45 22.16
CA GLU A 22 -14.24 9.08 21.37
C GLU A 22 -14.02 7.58 21.58
N VAL A 23 -14.50 6.78 20.63
CA VAL A 23 -14.21 5.36 20.61
C VAL A 23 -12.71 5.24 20.42
N ASN A 24 -12.01 4.87 21.48
CA ASN A 24 -10.59 4.58 21.44
C ASN A 24 -10.40 3.30 20.62
N PHE A 25 -10.23 3.46 19.30
CA PHE A 25 -9.93 2.36 18.40
C PHE A 25 -8.47 1.97 18.62
N SER A 26 -8.22 0.75 19.11
CA SER A 26 -6.88 0.20 19.09
C SER A 26 -6.50 -0.10 17.64
N LEU A 27 -5.46 0.59 17.15
CA LEU A 27 -4.78 0.18 15.93
C LEU A 27 -4.11 -1.17 16.18
N ILE A 28 -4.21 -2.05 15.19
CA ILE A 28 -3.55 -3.34 15.17
C ILE A 28 -2.58 -3.28 14.00
N HIS A 29 -1.36 -3.76 14.20
CA HIS A 29 -0.29 -3.59 13.22
C HIS A 29 -0.03 -2.11 12.90
N ASP A 30 -0.32 -1.21 13.85
CA ASP A 30 -0.19 0.27 13.78
C ASP A 30 -1.00 1.03 12.71
N ASP A 31 -1.44 0.41 11.61
CA ASP A 31 -2.19 1.05 10.50
C ASP A 31 -3.51 0.35 10.16
N ILE A 32 -3.89 -0.72 10.86
CA ILE A 32 -5.17 -1.42 10.64
C ILE A 32 -6.12 -1.20 11.82
N ILE A 33 -7.34 -0.73 11.54
CA ILE A 33 -8.47 -0.77 12.46
C ILE A 33 -9.32 -2.00 12.19
N LEU A 34 -9.78 -2.65 13.26
CA LEU A 34 -10.85 -3.64 13.19
C LEU A 34 -12.15 -3.11 13.79
N SER A 35 -13.25 -3.33 13.07
CA SER A 35 -14.60 -3.08 13.56
C SER A 35 -14.96 -4.07 14.67
N PRO A 36 -15.92 -3.74 15.57
CA PRO A 36 -16.40 -4.70 16.57
C PRO A 36 -16.89 -6.03 15.97
N LYS A 37 -17.47 -5.99 14.77
CA LYS A 37 -17.85 -7.19 14.01
C LYS A 37 -16.63 -8.02 13.60
N GLN A 38 -15.57 -7.37 13.09
CA GLN A 38 -14.30 -8.04 12.79
C GLN A 38 -13.65 -8.59 14.06
N ILE A 39 -13.65 -7.87 15.18
CA ILE A 39 -13.13 -8.34 16.48
C ILE A 39 -13.94 -9.54 17.00
N GLN A 40 -15.27 -9.50 16.90
CA GLN A 40 -16.14 -10.60 17.31
C GLN A 40 -15.93 -11.83 16.42
N MET A 41 -15.78 -11.64 15.12
CA MET A 41 -15.36 -12.69 14.19
C MET A 41 -14.00 -13.27 14.61
N ARG A 42 -13.00 -12.41 14.91
CA ARG A 42 -11.66 -12.81 15.39
C ARG A 42 -11.68 -13.63 16.69
N LYS A 43 -12.57 -13.33 17.64
CA LYS A 43 -12.62 -14.00 18.95
C LYS A 43 -13.32 -15.35 18.96
N TYR A 44 -14.29 -15.58 18.08
CA TYR A 44 -15.12 -16.79 18.13
C TYR A 44 -14.79 -17.83 17.06
N ASN A 45 -14.12 -17.45 15.96
CA ASN A 45 -13.87 -18.35 14.82
C ASN A 45 -12.41 -18.41 14.36
N GLY A 46 -11.46 -17.87 15.14
CA GLY A 46 -10.16 -17.42 14.61
C GLY A 46 -10.37 -16.10 13.86
N ILE A 47 -9.31 -15.43 13.42
CA ILE A 47 -9.48 -14.45 12.34
C ILE A 47 -10.27 -15.19 11.25
N LYS A 48 -11.24 -14.58 10.60
CA LYS A 48 -11.85 -15.05 9.37
C LYS A 48 -12.30 -13.78 8.66
N ASP A 49 -12.29 -13.83 7.34
CA ASP A 49 -13.18 -13.03 6.49
C ASP A 49 -12.63 -11.73 5.85
N ALA A 50 -11.46 -11.17 6.16
CA ALA A 50 -11.01 -9.94 5.44
C ALA A 50 -10.53 -10.22 4.00
N THR A 51 -9.99 -11.41 3.75
CA THR A 51 -9.42 -11.81 2.45
C THR A 51 -10.10 -13.03 1.81
N ILE A 52 -11.03 -13.70 2.52
CA ILE A 52 -11.67 -14.93 2.03
C ILE A 52 -12.56 -14.57 0.82
N LYS A 53 -12.09 -14.94 -0.38
CA LYS A 53 -12.68 -14.59 -1.68
C LYS A 53 -14.15 -15.04 -1.87
N GLU A 54 -14.68 -15.90 -1.01
CA GLU A 54 -16.01 -16.48 -1.17
C GLU A 54 -17.12 -15.79 -0.37
N ARG A 55 -16.80 -14.89 0.58
CA ARG A 55 -17.82 -14.22 1.40
C ARG A 55 -18.06 -12.77 0.98
N TRP A 56 -19.20 -12.54 0.33
CA TRP A 56 -19.64 -11.25 -0.24
C TRP A 56 -19.67 -10.07 0.74
N ASN A 57 -19.84 -10.35 2.05
CA ASN A 57 -20.11 -9.32 3.03
C ASN A 57 -18.94 -8.36 3.28
N ASN A 58 -17.70 -8.79 3.05
CA ASN A 58 -16.51 -7.97 3.28
C ASN A 58 -15.93 -7.37 1.98
N ARG A 59 -16.63 -7.56 0.85
CA ARG A 59 -16.28 -6.95 -0.44
C ARG A 59 -17.12 -5.73 -0.74
N TRP A 60 -16.51 -4.77 -1.42
CA TRP A 60 -17.21 -3.66 -2.05
C TRP A 60 -18.08 -4.17 -3.20
N GLU A 61 -19.35 -3.79 -3.19
CA GLU A 61 -20.32 -4.25 -4.17
C GLU A 61 -19.96 -3.71 -5.55
N ASN A 62 -19.93 -4.60 -6.55
CA ASN A 62 -19.54 -4.27 -7.94
C ASN A 62 -18.17 -3.58 -8.06
N ASN A 63 -17.28 -3.77 -7.07
CA ASN A 63 -15.98 -3.09 -6.97
C ASN A 63 -16.11 -1.55 -6.92
N ILE A 64 -17.26 -1.04 -6.46
CA ILE A 64 -17.51 0.39 -6.29
C ILE A 64 -17.30 0.77 -4.83
N VAL A 65 -16.42 1.74 -4.60
CA VAL A 65 -16.07 2.29 -3.29
C VAL A 65 -16.45 3.78 -3.27
N PRO A 66 -17.71 4.14 -2.95
CA PRO A 66 -18.11 5.54 -2.84
C PRO A 66 -17.27 6.21 -1.76
N TYR A 67 -16.71 7.39 -2.03
CA TYR A 67 -15.87 8.11 -1.07
C TYR A 67 -16.34 9.54 -0.84
N GLN A 68 -16.03 10.08 0.33
CA GLN A 68 -16.13 11.52 0.61
C GLN A 68 -14.82 12.01 1.23
N LEU A 69 -14.49 13.28 0.98
CA LEU A 69 -13.29 13.93 1.51
C LEU A 69 -13.68 14.96 2.56
N SER A 70 -12.99 14.93 3.70
CA SER A 70 -13.10 15.95 4.74
C SER A 70 -12.75 17.36 4.22
N ASN A 71 -13.45 18.37 4.72
CA ASN A 71 -13.17 19.77 4.42
C ASN A 71 -11.86 20.27 5.06
N LYS A 72 -11.24 19.47 5.94
CA LYS A 72 -9.91 19.75 6.52
C LYS A 72 -8.76 19.65 5.49
N TYR A 73 -8.99 18.98 4.36
CA TYR A 73 -7.99 18.89 3.30
C TYR A 73 -7.99 20.14 2.43
N THR A 74 -6.79 20.63 2.12
CA THR A 74 -6.61 21.66 1.10
C THR A 74 -6.95 21.11 -0.29
N SER A 75 -7.23 21.99 -1.26
CA SER A 75 -7.48 21.55 -2.65
C SER A 75 -6.33 20.73 -3.23
N HIS A 76 -5.09 21.05 -2.85
CA HIS A 76 -3.91 20.29 -3.28
C HIS A 76 -3.85 18.89 -2.65
N GLU A 77 -4.13 18.77 -1.34
CA GLU A 77 -4.19 17.46 -0.68
C GLU A 77 -5.31 16.59 -1.27
N LYS A 78 -6.48 17.17 -1.55
CA LYS A 78 -7.60 16.47 -2.22
C LYS A 78 -7.17 15.93 -3.59
N MET A 79 -6.45 16.72 -4.38
CA MET A 79 -5.94 16.29 -5.68
C MET A 79 -4.97 15.10 -5.57
N ILE A 80 -4.09 15.07 -4.57
CA ILE A 80 -3.17 13.94 -4.33
C ILE A 80 -3.94 12.66 -3.97
N ILE A 81 -4.95 12.79 -3.09
CA ILE A 81 -5.82 11.66 -2.72
C ILE A 81 -6.57 11.13 -3.95
N GLU A 82 -7.19 12.02 -4.72
CA GLU A 82 -7.95 11.64 -5.92
C GLU A 82 -7.05 11.01 -7.01
N ASP A 83 -5.80 11.45 -7.17
CA ASP A 83 -4.84 10.84 -8.10
C ASP A 83 -4.39 9.43 -7.67
N ALA A 84 -4.22 9.18 -6.37
CA ALA A 84 -3.95 7.85 -5.84
C ALA A 84 -5.13 6.89 -6.10
N LEU A 85 -6.37 7.33 -5.85
CA LEU A 85 -7.58 6.54 -6.18
C LEU A 85 -7.70 6.27 -7.69
N LYS A 86 -7.35 7.25 -8.52
CA LYS A 86 -7.32 7.11 -9.98
C LYS A 86 -6.27 6.10 -10.43
N THR A 87 -5.09 6.10 -9.81
CA THR A 87 -4.00 5.14 -10.11
C THR A 87 -4.49 3.70 -9.92
N ILE A 88 -5.16 3.40 -8.81
CA ILE A 88 -5.75 2.08 -8.56
C ILE A 88 -6.84 1.74 -9.60
N SER A 89 -7.66 2.73 -9.98
CA SER A 89 -8.72 2.56 -10.99
C SER A 89 -8.18 2.26 -12.39
N GLU A 90 -6.97 2.71 -12.72
CA GLU A 90 -6.32 2.46 -14.01
C GLU A 90 -5.72 1.07 -14.10
N VAL A 91 -5.26 0.51 -12.98
CA VAL A 91 -4.65 -0.83 -12.92
C VAL A 91 -5.64 -1.93 -12.55
N SER A 92 -6.88 -1.58 -12.19
CA SER A 92 -7.91 -2.54 -11.78
C SER A 92 -9.32 -2.18 -12.27
N CYS A 93 -10.30 -3.00 -11.89
CA CYS A 93 -11.72 -2.72 -12.10
C CYS A 93 -12.39 -1.99 -10.92
N PHE A 94 -11.66 -1.65 -9.85
CA PHE A 94 -12.21 -0.86 -8.74
C PHE A 94 -12.45 0.58 -9.14
N ARG A 95 -13.55 1.17 -8.66
CA ARG A 95 -13.92 2.56 -8.95
C ARG A 95 -14.27 3.29 -7.67
N PHE A 96 -13.87 4.57 -7.62
CA PHE A 96 -14.07 5.44 -6.46
C PHE A 96 -14.92 6.65 -6.87
N PRO A 97 -16.25 6.52 -6.96
CA PRO A 97 -17.11 7.68 -7.22
C PRO A 97 -17.24 8.54 -5.95
N LYS A 98 -17.43 9.86 -6.13
CA LYS A 98 -17.83 10.73 -5.03
C LYS A 98 -19.19 10.27 -4.52
N ARG A 99 -19.28 10.06 -3.21
CA ARG A 99 -20.49 9.62 -2.53
C ARG A 99 -21.61 10.63 -2.73
N THR A 100 -22.81 10.10 -2.91
CA THR A 100 -24.07 10.83 -2.87
C THR A 100 -24.94 10.35 -1.70
N THR A 101 -25.63 9.21 -1.86
CA THR A 101 -26.61 8.67 -0.90
C THR A 101 -26.23 7.29 -0.37
N GLU A 102 -25.10 6.73 -0.81
CA GLU A 102 -24.68 5.38 -0.47
C GLU A 102 -24.49 5.22 1.04
N LYS A 103 -25.04 4.14 1.59
CA LYS A 103 -24.96 3.81 3.02
C LYS A 103 -23.58 3.31 3.41
N ASN A 104 -22.95 2.51 2.55
CA ASN A 104 -21.60 2.00 2.71
C ASN A 104 -20.65 2.90 1.91
N TYR A 105 -19.71 3.56 2.57
CA TYR A 105 -18.81 4.48 1.90
C TYR A 105 -17.53 4.70 2.71
N LEU A 106 -16.49 5.12 2.01
CA LEU A 106 -15.21 5.50 2.56
C LEU A 106 -15.23 6.98 2.96
N ASP A 107 -15.10 7.26 4.24
CA ASP A 107 -14.92 8.60 4.78
C ASP A 107 -13.43 8.87 4.98
N ILE A 108 -12.86 9.64 4.06
CA ILE A 108 -11.44 10.01 4.11
C ILE A 108 -11.33 11.29 4.94
N ASP A 109 -10.79 11.16 6.15
CA ASP A 109 -10.71 12.26 7.12
C ASP A 109 -9.29 12.45 7.67
N LYS A 110 -8.98 13.70 7.99
CA LYS A 110 -7.68 14.11 8.50
C LYS A 110 -7.66 13.92 10.01
N ARG A 111 -7.29 12.72 10.45
CA ARG A 111 -7.04 12.37 11.86
C ARG A 111 -5.55 12.15 12.09
N ASP A 112 -5.18 11.79 13.31
CA ASP A 112 -3.80 11.46 13.65
C ASP A 112 -3.44 10.07 13.11
N GLY A 113 -2.28 9.92 12.46
CA GLY A 113 -1.84 8.68 11.81
C GLY A 113 -2.42 8.39 10.41
N CYS A 114 -1.87 7.33 9.80
CA CYS A 114 -2.33 6.72 8.55
C CYS A 114 -2.88 5.35 8.93
N TYR A 115 -4.17 5.10 8.65
CA TYR A 115 -4.76 3.81 8.93
C TYR A 115 -6.11 3.62 8.27
N SER A 116 -6.51 2.37 8.12
CA SER A 116 -7.78 1.98 7.52
C SER A 116 -8.30 0.66 8.05
N TYR A 117 -9.54 0.32 7.69
CA TYR A 117 -10.04 -1.04 7.88
C TYR A 117 -9.63 -1.92 6.71
N VAL A 118 -9.48 -3.22 6.95
CA VAL A 118 -9.28 -4.19 5.87
C VAL A 118 -10.62 -4.64 5.29
N GLY A 119 -10.84 -4.34 4.00
CA GLY A 119 -12.06 -4.65 3.28
C GLY A 119 -13.25 -3.74 3.65
N LYS A 120 -14.45 -4.13 3.20
CA LYS A 120 -15.71 -3.42 3.50
C LYS A 120 -16.27 -3.87 4.85
N VAL A 121 -16.36 -2.94 5.81
CA VAL A 121 -16.98 -3.18 7.13
C VAL A 121 -18.45 -2.77 7.20
N GLY A 122 -18.88 -1.95 6.24
CA GLY A 122 -20.25 -1.41 6.14
C GLY A 122 -20.43 -0.07 6.85
N GLY A 123 -21.49 0.66 6.46
CA GLY A 123 -21.77 2.00 6.95
C GLY A 123 -20.71 3.03 6.54
N ARG A 124 -20.58 4.09 7.35
CA ARG A 124 -19.46 5.05 7.25
C ARG A 124 -18.17 4.38 7.73
N GLN A 125 -17.25 4.11 6.81
CA GLN A 125 -15.95 3.50 7.10
C GLN A 125 -14.84 4.55 7.02
N LEU A 126 -14.08 4.72 8.09
CA LEU A 126 -13.00 5.71 8.15
C LEU A 126 -11.73 5.23 7.40
N LEU A 127 -11.13 6.13 6.63
CA LEU A 127 -9.73 6.10 6.22
C LEU A 127 -9.05 7.36 6.80
N SER A 128 -8.11 7.19 7.72
CA SER A 128 -7.36 8.32 8.28
C SER A 128 -6.14 8.62 7.42
N LEU A 129 -6.03 9.86 6.96
CA LEU A 129 -4.82 10.36 6.32
C LEU A 129 -4.43 11.69 6.97
N SER A 130 -3.51 11.64 7.93
CA SER A 130 -2.90 12.82 8.54
C SER A 130 -2.04 13.61 7.54
N ARG A 131 -1.49 14.75 7.97
CA ARG A 131 -0.57 15.56 7.14
C ARG A 131 0.64 14.75 6.64
N GLY A 132 1.15 13.82 7.46
CA GLY A 132 2.27 12.94 7.10
C GLY A 132 1.91 11.86 6.08
N CYS A 133 0.62 11.60 5.87
CA CYS A 133 0.13 10.53 5.00
C CYS A 133 -0.16 10.99 3.57
N ILE A 134 -0.10 12.30 3.28
CA ILE A 134 -0.46 12.84 1.95
C ILE A 134 0.69 12.65 0.96
N TYR A 135 0.96 11.40 0.65
CA TYR A 135 1.93 10.87 -0.30
C TYR A 135 1.23 9.79 -1.11
N GLY A 136 1.40 9.76 -2.43
CA GLY A 136 0.65 8.85 -3.30
C GLY A 136 0.79 7.39 -2.90
N PHE A 137 2.01 6.95 -2.55
CA PHE A 137 2.29 5.57 -2.15
C PHE A 137 1.62 5.18 -0.82
N ILE A 138 1.63 6.07 0.20
CA ILE A 138 0.95 5.84 1.48
C ILE A 138 -0.56 5.74 1.26
N ILE A 139 -1.12 6.65 0.45
CA ILE A 139 -2.57 6.63 0.16
C ILE A 139 -2.94 5.35 -0.59
N ILE A 140 -2.11 4.91 -1.53
CA ILE A 140 -2.32 3.65 -2.24
C ILE A 140 -2.30 2.48 -1.25
N HIS A 141 -1.29 2.39 -0.38
CA HIS A 141 -1.19 1.36 0.66
C HIS A 141 -2.46 1.27 1.51
N GLU A 142 -2.92 2.40 2.03
CA GLU A 142 -4.14 2.45 2.84
C GLU A 142 -5.41 2.09 2.04
N VAL A 143 -5.47 2.47 0.77
CA VAL A 143 -6.59 2.09 -0.08
C VAL A 143 -6.55 0.59 -0.41
N LEU A 144 -5.37 -0.03 -0.51
CA LEU A 144 -5.25 -1.48 -0.68
C LEU A 144 -5.80 -2.23 0.54
N HIS A 145 -5.58 -1.74 1.75
CA HIS A 145 -6.29 -2.24 2.94
C HIS A 145 -7.81 -2.09 2.78
N VAL A 146 -8.31 -0.91 2.39
CA VAL A 146 -9.75 -0.71 2.14
C VAL A 146 -10.33 -1.70 1.13
N LEU A 147 -9.55 -2.10 0.12
CA LEU A 147 -9.95 -3.11 -0.86
C LEU A 147 -9.97 -4.53 -0.27
N GLY A 148 -9.08 -4.82 0.68
CA GLY A 148 -9.01 -6.08 1.40
C GLY A 148 -7.64 -6.76 1.38
N LEU A 149 -6.57 -6.05 1.03
CA LEU A 149 -5.21 -6.57 1.18
C LEU A 149 -4.71 -6.37 2.60
N GLU A 150 -3.96 -7.35 3.07
CA GLU A 150 -3.24 -7.33 4.35
C GLU A 150 -1.75 -7.11 4.05
N HIS A 151 -0.93 -6.95 5.08
CA HIS A 151 0.51 -6.85 4.87
C HIS A 151 1.15 -8.14 4.38
N GLU A 152 2.16 -8.00 3.53
CA GLU A 152 2.87 -9.14 2.94
C GLU A 152 3.70 -9.90 4.00
N HIS A 153 4.34 -9.20 4.94
CA HIS A 153 5.16 -9.81 6.01
C HIS A 153 4.34 -10.55 7.08
N GLN A 154 3.01 -10.44 7.01
CA GLN A 154 2.09 -11.13 7.89
C GLN A 154 1.52 -12.42 7.29
N ARG A 155 1.93 -12.78 6.07
CA ARG A 155 1.51 -14.03 5.46
C ARG A 155 1.86 -15.26 6.34
N PRO A 156 1.06 -16.34 6.29
CA PRO A 156 1.31 -17.56 7.06
C PRO A 156 2.67 -18.20 6.72
N ASP A 157 3.05 -18.14 5.44
CA ASP A 157 4.27 -18.68 4.86
C ASP A 157 5.48 -17.74 4.96
N ARG A 158 5.33 -16.55 5.57
CA ARG A 158 6.40 -15.53 5.59
C ARG A 158 7.73 -16.03 6.17
N ASP A 159 7.71 -16.98 7.09
CA ASP A 159 8.94 -17.54 7.70
C ASP A 159 9.80 -18.35 6.72
N GLU A 160 9.28 -18.68 5.52
CA GLU A 160 10.04 -19.26 4.41
C GLU A 160 10.85 -18.19 3.63
N PHE A 161 10.52 -16.92 3.81
CA PHE A 161 11.05 -15.78 3.03
C PHE A 161 11.82 -14.79 3.88
N ILE A 162 11.37 -14.54 5.11
CA ILE A 162 11.96 -13.57 6.03
C ILE A 162 12.10 -14.14 7.44
N LYS A 163 13.05 -13.61 8.19
CA LYS A 163 13.25 -13.86 9.62
C LYS A 163 13.01 -12.58 10.42
N ILE A 164 12.16 -12.67 11.43
CA ILE A 164 11.95 -11.58 12.39
C ILE A 164 12.95 -11.69 13.54
N ILE A 165 13.64 -10.60 13.85
CA ILE A 165 14.54 -10.45 15.00
C ILE A 165 13.77 -9.77 16.13
N TYR A 166 12.94 -10.54 16.83
CA TYR A 166 12.09 -10.01 17.91
C TYR A 166 12.89 -9.30 19.03
N SER A 167 14.15 -9.66 19.26
CA SER A 167 15.01 -8.96 20.23
C SER A 167 15.28 -7.50 19.86
N ASN A 168 15.19 -7.16 18.58
CA ASN A 168 15.42 -5.81 18.05
C ASN A 168 14.13 -5.00 17.95
N VAL A 169 12.95 -5.62 18.09
CA VAL A 169 11.65 -4.96 18.01
C VAL A 169 11.34 -4.23 19.31
N GLU A 170 10.74 -3.03 19.22
CA GLU A 170 10.22 -2.30 20.37
C GLU A 170 9.20 -3.16 21.16
N PRO A 171 9.27 -3.24 22.50
CA PRO A 171 8.46 -4.20 23.28
C PRO A 171 6.95 -4.11 23.05
N ASP A 172 6.42 -2.90 22.87
CA ASP A 172 5.01 -2.62 22.62
C ASP A 172 4.59 -2.80 21.15
N LYS A 173 5.54 -3.09 20.26
CA LYS A 173 5.33 -3.26 18.81
C LYS A 173 5.45 -4.70 18.31
N MET A 174 5.71 -5.66 19.20
CA MET A 174 5.89 -7.07 18.81
C MET A 174 4.67 -7.66 18.10
N SER A 175 3.46 -7.22 18.45
CA SER A 175 2.21 -7.66 17.81
C SER A 175 2.11 -7.27 16.33
N ASN A 176 2.84 -6.25 15.88
CA ASN A 176 2.88 -5.81 14.47
C ASN A 176 3.49 -6.87 13.52
N PHE A 177 4.24 -7.83 14.07
CA PHE A 177 4.84 -8.94 13.32
C PHE A 177 4.08 -10.26 13.43
N GLY A 178 2.88 -10.24 14.04
CA GLY A 178 2.01 -11.40 14.13
C GLY A 178 1.58 -11.89 12.74
N LYS A 179 1.64 -13.20 12.50
CA LYS A 179 1.15 -13.80 11.26
C LYS A 179 -0.37 -13.87 11.28
N ILE A 180 -0.98 -13.69 10.12
CA ILE A 180 -2.39 -13.96 9.89
C ILE A 180 -2.55 -15.48 9.76
N PRO A 181 -3.59 -16.11 10.34
CA PRO A 181 -3.82 -17.54 10.19
C PRO A 181 -4.12 -17.92 8.73
N GLU A 182 -3.77 -19.15 8.37
CA GLU A 182 -3.80 -19.64 7.00
C GLU A 182 -5.20 -19.61 6.36
N ASP A 183 -6.24 -19.88 7.15
CA ASP A 183 -7.62 -19.88 6.70
C ASP A 183 -8.16 -18.47 6.36
N ASP A 184 -7.40 -17.42 6.65
CA ASP A 184 -7.89 -16.04 6.73
C ASP A 184 -7.22 -15.08 5.76
N VAL A 185 -6.27 -15.60 5.00
CA VAL A 185 -5.45 -14.88 4.03
C VAL A 185 -5.35 -15.69 2.76
N TYR A 186 -5.69 -15.07 1.63
CA TYR A 186 -5.47 -15.66 0.33
C TYR A 186 -4.08 -15.35 -0.18
N TYR A 187 -3.15 -16.29 -0.03
CA TYR A 187 -1.74 -16.08 -0.39
C TYR A 187 -1.18 -17.16 -1.33
N LYS A 188 -1.74 -18.38 -1.33
CA LYS A 188 -1.16 -19.55 -2.01
C LYS A 188 -1.07 -19.46 -3.54
N GLU A 189 -1.85 -18.58 -4.16
CA GLU A 189 -1.80 -18.37 -5.62
C GLU A 189 -0.78 -17.31 -6.04
N HIS A 190 -0.15 -16.63 -5.09
CA HIS A 190 0.79 -15.54 -5.35
C HIS A 190 2.12 -15.82 -4.66
N PRO A 191 3.26 -15.72 -5.38
CA PRO A 191 4.56 -15.76 -4.72
C PRO A 191 4.69 -14.62 -3.70
N TYR A 192 5.59 -14.80 -2.74
CA TYR A 192 5.93 -13.77 -1.76
C TYR A 192 6.62 -12.58 -2.45
N ASP A 193 6.18 -11.36 -2.14
CA ASP A 193 6.69 -10.16 -2.78
C ASP A 193 7.39 -9.21 -1.79
N TYR A 194 8.71 -9.32 -1.70
CA TYR A 194 9.54 -8.43 -0.87
C TYR A 194 9.41 -6.93 -1.24
N ARG A 195 8.96 -6.63 -2.47
CA ARG A 195 8.83 -5.27 -2.99
C ARG A 195 7.40 -4.76 -2.99
N SER A 196 6.45 -5.55 -2.47
CA SER A 196 5.06 -5.14 -2.35
C SER A 196 4.97 -3.84 -1.56
N ILE A 197 4.10 -2.93 -2.02
CA ILE A 197 3.79 -1.72 -1.25
C ILE A 197 3.14 -2.05 0.11
N MET A 198 2.66 -3.29 0.29
CA MET A 198 2.11 -3.83 1.53
C MET A 198 3.17 -4.52 2.41
N HIS A 199 4.45 -4.46 2.06
CA HIS A 199 5.53 -5.06 2.86
C HIS A 199 6.26 -3.98 3.66
N TYR A 200 6.47 -4.20 4.96
CA TYR A 200 7.28 -3.30 5.79
C TYR A 200 8.76 -3.32 5.42
N ASP A 201 9.45 -2.21 5.69
CA ASP A 201 10.90 -2.13 5.56
C ASP A 201 11.61 -3.02 6.60
N GLY A 202 12.90 -3.27 6.37
CA GLY A 202 13.69 -4.17 7.22
C GLY A 202 13.91 -3.68 8.67
N SER A 203 13.66 -2.40 8.96
CA SER A 203 13.89 -1.77 10.26
C SER A 203 12.60 -1.33 10.97
N ALA A 204 11.43 -1.65 10.40
CA ALA A 204 10.13 -1.32 10.96
C ALA A 204 10.07 -1.68 12.45
N PHE A 205 9.64 -0.73 13.27
CA PHE A 205 9.52 -0.86 14.73
C PHE A 205 10.78 -1.34 15.46
N GLY A 206 11.95 -1.13 14.88
CA GLY A 206 13.22 -1.39 15.53
C GLY A 206 13.44 -0.48 16.74
N LYS A 207 14.08 -1.01 17.77
CA LYS A 207 14.68 -0.19 18.82
C LYS A 207 15.69 0.76 18.20
N THR A 208 15.85 1.93 18.78
CA THR A 208 16.92 2.84 18.39
C THR A 208 18.24 2.32 18.96
N ASP A 209 19.23 2.07 18.09
CA ASP A 209 20.58 1.71 18.50
C ASP A 209 21.22 2.91 19.23
N PRO A 210 21.63 2.76 20.51
CA PRO A 210 22.18 3.86 21.30
C PRO A 210 23.52 4.37 20.78
N LYS A 211 24.25 3.58 19.96
CA LYS A 211 25.54 3.98 19.40
C LYS A 211 25.40 4.79 18.11
N THR A 212 24.46 4.39 17.25
CA THR A 212 24.31 4.97 15.91
C THR A 212 23.12 5.91 15.78
N GLY A 213 22.17 5.86 16.72
CA GLY A 213 20.90 6.58 16.65
C GLY A 213 19.94 6.06 15.57
N ARG A 214 20.29 4.97 14.87
CA ARG A 214 19.47 4.38 13.80
C ARG A 214 18.54 3.31 14.34
N LYS A 215 17.45 3.06 13.62
CA LYS A 215 16.55 1.93 13.89
C LYS A 215 17.29 0.62 13.62
N MET A 216 17.21 -0.31 14.58
CA MET A 216 17.78 -1.65 14.43
C MET A 216 16.96 -2.46 13.40
N VAL A 217 17.65 -3.30 12.63
CA VAL A 217 16.99 -4.23 11.70
C VAL A 217 16.14 -5.24 12.48
N THR A 218 14.86 -5.33 12.12
CA THR A 218 13.88 -6.24 12.73
C THR A 218 13.49 -7.37 11.79
N MET A 219 13.73 -7.24 10.49
CA MET A 219 13.34 -8.21 9.47
C MET A 219 14.47 -8.43 8.47
N ILE A 220 14.86 -9.69 8.26
CA ILE A 220 15.94 -10.07 7.33
C ILE A 220 15.39 -11.05 6.28
N PRO A 221 15.59 -10.81 4.99
CA PRO A 221 15.23 -11.77 3.95
C PRO A 221 16.17 -12.98 3.98
N LEU A 222 15.61 -14.18 3.78
CA LEU A 222 16.35 -15.43 3.73
C LEU A 222 17.03 -15.65 2.37
N GLN A 223 16.51 -15.02 1.32
CA GLN A 223 17.12 -15.02 -0.01
C GLN A 223 18.29 -14.04 -0.09
N SER A 224 19.45 -14.52 -0.53
CA SER A 224 20.65 -13.70 -0.70
C SER A 224 20.46 -12.61 -1.77
N GLY A 225 21.01 -11.43 -1.53
CA GLY A 225 20.95 -10.29 -2.45
C GLY A 225 19.64 -9.50 -2.39
N ILE A 226 18.71 -9.85 -1.51
CA ILE A 226 17.50 -9.08 -1.25
C ILE A 226 17.74 -8.12 -0.08
N GLU A 227 17.24 -6.89 -0.24
CA GLU A 227 17.20 -5.88 0.81
C GLU A 227 15.76 -5.39 0.96
N LEU A 228 15.34 -5.16 2.21
CA LEU A 228 13.99 -4.70 2.53
C LEU A 228 14.02 -3.19 2.77
N HIS A 229 13.63 -2.44 1.74
CA HIS A 229 13.51 -0.99 1.75
C HIS A 229 12.05 -0.57 1.82
N ASP A 230 11.82 0.72 2.05
CA ASP A 230 10.52 1.32 1.78
C ASP A 230 10.11 1.10 0.32
N ASN A 231 8.90 0.60 0.12
CA ASN A 231 8.32 0.39 -1.20
C ASN A 231 7.37 1.53 -1.56
N TYR A 232 7.63 2.21 -2.68
CA TYR A 232 6.91 3.43 -3.08
C TYR A 232 6.00 3.25 -4.30
N GLU A 233 5.97 2.06 -4.90
CA GLU A 233 5.27 1.78 -6.16
C GLU A 233 4.53 0.44 -6.05
N LEU A 234 3.39 0.32 -6.74
CA LEU A 234 2.69 -0.95 -6.89
C LEU A 234 3.56 -1.92 -7.71
N THR A 235 3.73 -3.14 -7.22
CA THR A 235 4.31 -4.21 -8.04
C THR A 235 3.26 -4.82 -8.97
N ASP A 236 3.71 -5.57 -9.97
CA ASP A 236 2.81 -6.40 -10.79
C ASP A 236 2.07 -7.46 -9.95
N LEU A 237 2.63 -7.86 -8.81
CA LEU A 237 1.95 -8.78 -7.88
C LEU A 237 0.88 -8.07 -7.06
N ASP A 238 1.10 -6.84 -6.61
CA ASP A 238 0.06 -6.01 -5.97
C ASP A 238 -1.12 -5.83 -6.91
N ILE A 239 -0.85 -5.48 -8.18
CA ILE A 239 -1.86 -5.30 -9.22
C ILE A 239 -2.61 -6.61 -9.48
N ARG A 240 -1.91 -7.75 -9.58
CA ARG A 240 -2.56 -9.06 -9.76
C ARG A 240 -3.46 -9.40 -8.57
N LYS A 241 -2.97 -9.24 -7.33
CA LYS A 241 -3.74 -9.51 -6.10
C LYS A 241 -5.05 -8.72 -6.07
N ILE A 242 -5.04 -7.42 -6.38
CA ILE A 242 -6.30 -6.65 -6.41
C ILE A 242 -7.21 -7.02 -7.57
N ASN A 243 -6.68 -7.36 -8.74
CA ASN A 243 -7.52 -7.80 -9.87
C ASN A 243 -8.18 -9.15 -9.58
N ASP A 244 -7.46 -10.08 -8.96
CA ASP A 244 -7.98 -11.36 -8.53
C ASP A 244 -9.00 -11.20 -7.39
N LEU A 245 -8.78 -10.23 -6.50
CA LEU A 245 -9.71 -9.87 -5.43
C LEU A 245 -11.03 -9.34 -5.99
N GLY A 246 -10.96 -8.41 -6.94
CA GLY A 246 -12.12 -7.82 -7.62
C GLY A 246 -12.74 -8.71 -8.70
N LYS A 247 -12.15 -9.88 -8.99
CA LYS A 247 -12.51 -10.74 -10.14
C LYS A 247 -12.59 -9.93 -11.44
N CYS A 248 -11.62 -9.04 -11.63
CA CYS A 248 -11.59 -8.16 -12.76
C CYS A 248 -11.47 -8.96 -14.05
N LYS A 249 -12.32 -8.67 -15.04
CA LYS A 249 -12.12 -9.20 -16.38
C LYS A 249 -10.81 -8.61 -16.89
N MET A 250 -9.80 -9.45 -17.03
CA MET A 250 -8.60 -9.10 -17.78
C MET A 250 -9.02 -8.95 -19.24
N ASN A 251 -9.55 -7.78 -19.59
CA ASN A 251 -9.46 -7.35 -20.98
C ASN A 251 -7.97 -7.39 -21.26
N ASN A 252 -7.53 -8.20 -22.22
CA ASN A 252 -6.16 -8.16 -22.74
C ASN A 252 -5.79 -6.70 -22.82
N ARG A 253 -5.00 -6.21 -21.85
CA ARG A 253 -4.41 -4.90 -21.94
C ARG A 253 -3.49 -5.10 -23.13
N LYS A 254 -3.95 -4.69 -24.32
CA LYS A 254 -3.02 -4.24 -25.34
C LYS A 254 -2.11 -3.33 -24.55
N GLU A 255 -0.87 -3.74 -24.37
CA GLU A 255 0.20 -2.81 -24.07
C GLU A 255 -0.09 -1.61 -24.96
N THR A 256 -0.48 -0.49 -24.38
CA THR A 256 -0.59 0.75 -25.13
C THR A 256 0.83 1.16 -25.45
N THR A 257 1.41 0.51 -26.45
CA THR A 257 2.49 1.01 -27.28
C THR A 257 1.95 2.22 -28.04
N ASN A 258 1.70 3.32 -27.32
CA ASN A 258 1.55 4.71 -27.76
C ASN A 258 0.66 5.47 -26.76
N SER A 259 1.21 5.83 -25.59
CA SER A 259 0.83 7.10 -24.99
C SER A 259 1.77 8.15 -25.58
N SER A 260 1.25 9.10 -26.34
CA SER A 260 1.97 10.32 -26.65
C SER A 260 2.52 10.90 -25.35
N CYS A 261 3.84 11.06 -25.24
CA CYS A 261 4.45 11.55 -24.03
C CYS A 261 4.33 13.09 -23.99
N VAL A 262 3.27 13.56 -23.34
CA VAL A 262 2.90 14.98 -23.28
C VAL A 262 2.59 15.36 -21.84
N ASP A 263 2.70 16.65 -21.53
CA ASP A 263 2.20 17.20 -20.28
C ASP A 263 0.67 17.31 -20.32
N HIS A 264 0.01 16.83 -19.28
CA HIS A 264 -1.45 16.91 -19.08
C HIS A 264 -1.85 18.01 -18.10
N SER A 265 -0.90 18.52 -17.31
CA SER A 265 -1.12 19.65 -16.39
C SER A 265 -0.52 20.94 -16.95
N GLN A 266 -1.24 22.05 -16.82
CA GLN A 266 -0.76 23.38 -17.21
C GLN A 266 0.33 23.91 -16.26
N ASN A 267 0.50 23.31 -15.08
CA ASN A 267 1.44 23.75 -14.05
C ASN A 267 2.79 23.02 -14.09
N CYS A 268 3.07 22.22 -15.12
CA CYS A 268 4.26 21.36 -15.15
C CYS A 268 5.59 22.13 -15.13
N SER A 269 5.67 23.29 -15.76
CA SER A 269 6.86 24.17 -15.65
C SER A 269 7.12 24.63 -14.23
N LYS A 270 6.05 24.92 -13.46
CA LYS A 270 6.14 25.31 -12.05
C LYS A 270 6.50 24.12 -11.17
N PHE A 271 5.89 22.96 -11.40
CA PHE A 271 6.24 21.75 -10.65
C PHE A 271 7.69 21.34 -10.86
N LYS A 272 8.21 21.53 -12.08
CA LYS A 272 9.64 21.38 -12.37
C LYS A 272 10.50 22.38 -11.61
N SER A 273 10.17 23.67 -11.63
CA SER A 273 10.95 24.69 -10.90
C SER A 273 10.93 24.48 -9.38
N ASP A 274 9.83 23.95 -8.87
CA ASP A 274 9.64 23.65 -7.45
C ASP A 274 10.33 22.32 -7.04
N GLY A 275 10.99 21.62 -7.97
CA GLY A 275 11.74 20.39 -7.71
C GLY A 275 10.88 19.13 -7.54
N LEU A 276 9.59 19.17 -7.91
CA LEU A 276 8.68 18.02 -7.72
C LEU A 276 9.02 16.86 -8.66
N CYS A 277 9.66 17.13 -9.80
CA CYS A 277 10.06 16.09 -10.76
C CYS A 277 11.01 15.07 -10.14
N ASP A 278 11.87 15.46 -9.20
CA ASP A 278 12.85 14.55 -8.58
C ASP A 278 12.39 14.05 -7.20
N SER A 279 11.21 14.49 -6.75
CA SER A 279 10.69 14.15 -5.44
C SER A 279 10.07 12.75 -5.46
N PRO A 280 10.55 11.79 -4.62
CA PRO A 280 9.94 10.46 -4.51
C PRO A 280 8.43 10.52 -4.19
N LYS A 281 8.03 11.55 -3.42
CA LYS A 281 6.64 11.87 -3.09
C LYS A 281 5.76 12.11 -4.32
N TYR A 282 6.29 12.77 -5.34
CA TYR A 282 5.52 13.25 -6.49
C TYR A 282 5.90 12.55 -7.80
N LYS A 283 6.87 11.63 -7.78
CA LYS A 283 7.39 10.93 -8.95
C LYS A 283 6.29 10.35 -9.84
N SER A 284 5.34 9.59 -9.28
CA SER A 284 4.23 9.00 -10.05
C SER A 284 3.31 10.07 -10.67
N LEU A 285 2.93 11.09 -9.88
CA LEU A 285 2.14 12.21 -10.37
C LEU A 285 2.87 12.98 -11.49
N MET A 286 4.18 13.20 -11.35
CA MET A 286 4.99 13.91 -12.31
C MET A 286 5.25 13.10 -13.59
N GLN A 287 5.42 11.78 -13.49
CA GLN A 287 5.51 10.87 -14.63
C GLN A 287 4.23 10.83 -15.47
N LYS A 288 3.07 11.07 -14.83
CA LYS A 288 1.77 10.99 -15.48
C LYS A 288 1.24 12.33 -15.97
N GLN A 289 1.39 13.38 -15.17
CA GLN A 289 0.85 14.71 -15.48
C GLN A 289 1.86 15.61 -16.19
N CYS A 290 3.16 15.38 -15.94
CA CYS A 290 4.24 16.25 -16.38
C CYS A 290 5.37 15.46 -17.03
N ALA A 291 5.01 14.39 -17.75
CA ALA A 291 5.93 13.44 -18.33
C ALA A 291 6.99 14.11 -19.21
N GLN A 292 6.58 15.14 -19.96
CA GLN A 292 7.43 15.88 -20.87
C GLN A 292 8.27 16.92 -20.13
N SER A 293 7.65 17.76 -19.32
CA SER A 293 8.34 18.78 -18.52
C SER A 293 9.39 18.19 -17.58
N CYS A 294 9.07 17.08 -16.91
CA CYS A 294 9.96 16.38 -15.99
C CYS A 294 10.94 15.42 -16.67
N GLY A 295 10.94 15.34 -18.00
CA GLY A 295 11.91 14.52 -18.74
C GLY A 295 11.70 13.01 -18.61
N TYR A 296 10.50 12.58 -18.22
CA TYR A 296 10.11 11.17 -18.16
C TYR A 296 9.78 10.56 -19.52
N CYS A 297 9.64 11.41 -20.55
CA CYS A 297 9.56 11.00 -21.94
C CYS A 297 10.86 10.35 -22.41
N ARG A 298 11.02 9.06 -22.14
CA ARG A 298 11.96 8.20 -22.87
C ARG A 298 11.20 7.52 -23.99
N ASN A 299 11.57 7.87 -25.23
CA ASN A 299 11.13 7.15 -26.42
C ASN A 299 11.35 5.65 -26.23
N LYS A 300 10.34 4.83 -26.56
CA LYS A 300 10.51 3.41 -26.82
C LYS A 300 11.47 3.24 -28.01
N ALA A 301 12.76 3.29 -27.71
CA ALA A 301 13.82 2.64 -28.44
C ALA A 301 14.70 2.02 -27.36
N LEU A 302 14.67 0.70 -27.25
CA LEU A 302 15.62 -0.07 -26.47
C LEU A 302 17.03 0.28 -26.98
N ARG A 303 17.69 1.20 -26.28
CA ARG A 303 19.14 1.38 -26.33
C ARG A 303 19.61 1.31 -24.89
N ASN A 304 19.98 0.10 -24.48
CA ASN A 304 20.75 -0.11 -23.27
C ASN A 304 22.18 0.41 -23.54
N PRO A 305 22.66 1.47 -22.86
CA PRO A 305 23.98 2.04 -23.11
C PRO A 305 25.14 1.17 -22.59
N SER A 306 24.86 -0.08 -22.19
CA SER A 306 25.88 -1.01 -21.71
C SER A 306 25.50 -2.46 -22.04
N CYS A 307 25.58 -2.83 -23.31
CA CYS A 307 25.40 -4.21 -23.78
C CYS A 307 26.79 -4.85 -23.99
N HIS A 308 27.43 -5.21 -22.88
CA HIS A 308 28.68 -5.98 -22.88
C HIS A 308 28.51 -7.22 -22.02
N ASP A 309 29.30 -8.24 -22.34
CA ASP A 309 29.38 -9.45 -21.53
C ASP A 309 29.99 -9.11 -20.17
N LYS A 310 29.32 -9.54 -19.09
CA LYS A 310 29.68 -9.21 -17.70
C LYS A 310 30.70 -10.19 -17.11
N VAL A 311 31.01 -11.27 -17.83
CA VAL A 311 31.94 -12.34 -17.42
C VAL A 311 32.79 -12.77 -18.62
N VAL A 312 33.99 -13.28 -18.38
CA VAL A 312 34.96 -13.62 -19.45
C VAL A 312 34.71 -14.99 -20.07
N GLU A 313 33.94 -15.84 -19.40
CA GLU A 313 33.62 -17.22 -19.77
C GLU A 313 32.49 -17.33 -20.82
N CYS A 314 31.94 -16.20 -21.27
CA CYS A 314 30.82 -16.17 -22.22
C CYS A 314 31.02 -16.97 -23.51
N PRO A 315 32.21 -17.01 -24.15
CA PRO A 315 32.44 -17.88 -25.31
C PRO A 315 32.24 -19.37 -25.00
N ALA A 316 32.60 -19.82 -23.80
CA ALA A 316 32.41 -21.19 -23.37
C ALA A 316 30.92 -21.49 -23.11
N PHE A 317 30.17 -20.53 -22.56
CA PHE A 317 28.72 -20.68 -22.35
C PHE A 317 27.94 -20.76 -23.66
N VAL A 318 28.33 -19.97 -24.68
CA VAL A 318 27.76 -20.07 -26.03
C VAL A 318 28.08 -21.44 -26.64
N ALA A 319 29.33 -21.89 -26.56
CA ALA A 319 29.77 -23.17 -27.14
C ALA A 319 29.05 -24.39 -26.54
N ASN A 320 28.55 -24.28 -25.30
CA ASN A 320 27.81 -25.32 -24.60
C ASN A 320 26.28 -25.14 -24.65
N GLY A 321 25.76 -24.21 -25.45
CA GLY A 321 24.32 -24.05 -25.70
C GLY A 321 23.53 -23.38 -24.57
N PHE A 322 24.18 -22.62 -23.69
CA PHE A 322 23.52 -22.00 -22.55
C PHE A 322 22.67 -20.77 -22.87
N CYS A 323 22.74 -20.24 -24.10
CA CYS A 323 21.91 -19.10 -24.53
C CYS A 323 20.41 -19.42 -24.55
N ASP A 324 20.04 -20.70 -24.66
CA ASP A 324 18.65 -21.16 -24.74
C ASP A 324 18.22 -22.01 -23.53
N SER A 325 19.05 -22.08 -22.48
CA SER A 325 18.79 -22.93 -21.30
C SER A 325 17.80 -22.28 -20.33
N LYS A 326 16.67 -22.95 -20.08
CA LYS A 326 15.65 -22.51 -19.09
C LYS A 326 16.12 -22.57 -17.63
N SER A 327 17.23 -23.26 -17.38
CA SER A 327 17.79 -23.49 -16.04
C SER A 327 18.81 -22.43 -15.64
N TYR A 328 19.31 -21.64 -16.61
CA TYR A 328 20.36 -20.66 -16.39
C TYR A 328 20.21 -19.53 -17.41
N ASP A 329 19.74 -18.37 -16.95
CA ASP A 329 19.47 -17.22 -17.81
C ASP A 329 20.77 -16.47 -18.16
N SER A 330 21.52 -17.04 -19.10
CA SER A 330 22.78 -16.48 -19.62
C SER A 330 22.57 -15.13 -20.33
N SER A 331 21.33 -14.74 -20.65
CA SER A 331 21.00 -13.43 -21.22
C SER A 331 21.34 -12.26 -20.27
N ILE A 332 21.45 -12.55 -18.97
CA ILE A 332 21.77 -11.56 -17.93
C ILE A 332 23.27 -11.30 -17.84
N LEU A 333 24.09 -12.33 -18.11
CA LEU A 333 25.55 -12.30 -17.96
C LEU A 333 26.30 -12.15 -19.28
N CYS A 334 25.81 -12.77 -20.36
CA CYS A 334 26.46 -12.82 -21.67
C CYS A 334 25.58 -12.29 -22.82
N PRO A 335 24.96 -11.10 -22.66
CA PRO A 335 24.00 -10.58 -23.64
C PRO A 335 24.61 -10.33 -25.03
N LYS A 336 25.91 -10.01 -25.11
CA LYS A 336 26.59 -9.77 -26.39
C LYS A 336 26.96 -11.09 -27.06
N SER A 337 27.55 -12.01 -26.31
CA SER A 337 27.93 -13.33 -26.81
C SER A 337 26.72 -14.19 -27.24
N CYS A 338 25.55 -14.03 -26.61
CA CYS A 338 24.31 -14.72 -27.00
C CYS A 338 23.53 -14.01 -28.12
N GLY A 339 24.08 -12.98 -28.77
CA GLY A 339 23.44 -12.31 -29.92
C GLY A 339 22.20 -11.50 -29.53
N LEU A 340 22.05 -11.13 -28.26
CA LEU A 340 20.93 -10.33 -27.74
C LEU A 340 21.21 -8.82 -27.77
N CYS A 341 22.39 -8.44 -28.23
CA CYS A 341 22.78 -7.07 -28.56
C CYS A 341 22.85 -6.92 -30.10
N ASN A 342 22.43 -5.78 -30.64
CA ASN A 342 22.77 -5.34 -31.99
C ASN A 342 23.92 -4.33 -31.96
#